data_AF-A0A3G1GJX4-F1
#
_entry.id   AF-A0A3G1GJX4-F1
#
_cell.length_a   1.000
_cell.length_b   1.000
_cell.length_c   1.000
_cell.angle_alpha   90.00
_cell.angle_beta   90.00
_cell.angle_gamma   90.00
#
_symmetry.space_group_name_H-M   'P 1'
#
loop_
_entity.id
_entity.type
_entity.pdbx_description
1 polymer ?
#
loop_
_entity_poly.entity_id
_entity_poly.type
_entity_poly.pdbx_seq_one_letter_code
_entity_poly.pdbx_strand_id
1 'polypeptide(L)'
;SESGDDYKVVVNFICNQTIPSGEPTFKESYGNTYIFEFHTSVACRPQPVECLVFDKQGNRYDLSPLTRAGGAWEVSDSRNSQSHLTYYINVCAPIAGVFGCIGRSPGGCQVSGTGSSWSMGYVQSKPVAVGDGTITLRYLGGTICHKGKATESHRSTRINFFCSNKEEDPVFEGETETCEYVFSWRTPSACSLKRTVGSDCIVRDPLYNTQFSLRSLQSNTNNYQVEDNGVKFDLNVCRALTSPADECKEAGGCQTLADGRHFNMGVANGNLTYEDGELSLTYHDGATCHGKYKRETHLRFVCDHNAFGTGKDAIKFINETGECAYQFVWTTSFACMPFHVVQCGTSSGGSHYELSHLTLTGDNYEISLPARRQKVVLNVCTTLVHKKGITCPPYSAACVINLDETDPKKRFQTIGGLTGDPVKIDAQGKLTISYSSEEVCSSDSSSKYSTIINLTCNKDARGPPTFLFEESCVYHFAWETPYACADNEQPKPPAGDCTVTNPLTGAKFDLSRWRTEQGYMVEGWNGAKYRL
;
A
#
# COMPACT_ATOMS: atom_id res chain seq x y z
N SER A 1 42.68 -3.15 55.50
CA SER A 1 42.38 -3.61 54.12
C SER A 1 40.89 -3.43 53.91
N GLU A 2 40.49 -2.29 53.35
CA GLU A 2 39.10 -2.02 52.99
C GLU A 2 38.74 -2.85 51.75
N SER A 3 37.77 -3.76 51.87
CA SER A 3 37.15 -4.43 50.73
C SER A 3 36.09 -3.50 50.16
N GLY A 4 36.44 -2.74 49.12
CA GLY A 4 35.46 -2.01 48.32
C GLY A 4 34.62 -2.99 47.51
N ASP A 5 33.33 -3.08 47.81
CA ASP A 5 32.38 -3.83 47.01
C ASP A 5 32.17 -3.12 45.66
N ASP A 6 32.66 -3.72 44.57
CA ASP A 6 32.52 -3.17 43.21
C ASP A 6 31.05 -3.24 42.76
N TYR A 7 30.47 -2.08 42.45
CA TYR A 7 29.12 -1.95 41.90
C TYR A 7 29.16 -1.98 40.37
N LYS A 8 28.32 -2.82 39.76
CA LYS A 8 28.18 -2.97 38.31
C LYS A 8 26.86 -2.34 37.86
N VAL A 9 26.91 -1.45 36.87
CA VAL A 9 25.70 -0.89 36.25
C VAL A 9 25.57 -1.45 34.84
N VAL A 10 24.40 -1.99 34.50
CA VAL A 10 24.06 -2.49 33.16
C VAL A 10 22.91 -1.66 32.62
N VAL A 11 23.09 -1.07 31.43
CA VAL A 11 22.04 -0.32 30.74
C VAL A 11 21.64 -1.09 29.48
N ASN A 12 20.42 -1.59 29.46
CA ASN A 12 19.85 -2.30 28.34
C ASN A 12 19.14 -1.31 27.40
N PHE A 13 19.69 -1.12 26.21
CA PHE A 13 19.06 -0.30 25.18
C PHE A 13 17.99 -1.11 24.45
N ILE A 14 16.74 -0.67 24.57
CA ILE A 14 15.58 -1.36 23.98
C ILE A 14 15.06 -0.51 22.83
N CYS A 15 14.93 -1.12 21.65
CA CYS A 15 14.37 -0.46 20.48
C CYS A 15 12.92 -0.05 20.74
N ASN A 16 12.64 1.25 20.66
CA ASN A 16 11.29 1.79 20.61
C ASN A 16 11.21 2.88 19.54
N GLN A 17 10.55 2.60 18.42
CA GLN A 17 10.52 3.47 17.24
C GLN A 17 9.74 4.78 17.43
N THR A 18 8.92 4.90 18.49
CA THR A 18 8.14 6.11 18.77
C THR A 18 8.81 7.04 19.77
N ILE A 19 9.91 6.60 20.41
CA ILE A 19 10.65 7.37 21.41
C ILE A 19 12.03 7.70 20.85
N PRO A 20 12.24 8.91 20.28
CA PRO A 20 13.53 9.30 19.74
C PRO A 20 14.62 9.33 20.81
N SER A 21 14.37 10.03 21.92
CA SER A 21 15.26 10.11 23.08
C SER A 21 14.50 9.61 24.29
N GLY A 22 14.91 8.47 24.83
CA GLY A 22 14.33 7.92 26.06
C GLY A 22 15.01 8.46 27.31
N GLU A 23 14.50 8.01 28.45
CA GLU A 23 15.12 8.18 29.76
C GLU A 23 15.39 6.79 30.38
N PRO A 24 16.47 6.64 31.16
CA PRO A 24 16.78 5.38 31.81
C PRO A 24 15.77 5.09 32.92
N THR A 25 15.13 3.92 32.88
CA THR A 25 14.25 3.42 33.93
C THR A 25 14.94 2.32 34.71
N PHE A 26 14.84 2.33 36.04
CA PHE A 26 15.36 1.24 36.87
C PHE A 26 14.49 -0.01 36.66
N LYS A 27 15.11 -1.14 36.33
CA LYS A 27 14.40 -2.42 36.15
C LYS A 27 14.50 -3.28 37.40
N GLU A 28 15.72 -3.65 37.77
CA GLU A 28 15.99 -4.59 38.86
C GLU A 28 17.45 -4.51 39.31
N SER A 29 17.74 -5.12 40.46
CA SER A 29 19.10 -5.25 40.99
C SER A 29 19.33 -6.63 41.60
N TYR A 30 20.51 -7.21 41.38
CA TYR A 30 20.93 -8.45 42.04
C TYR A 30 22.40 -8.35 42.49
N GLY A 31 22.65 -8.65 43.77
CA GLY A 31 23.95 -8.40 44.40
C GLY A 31 24.37 -6.94 44.23
N ASN A 32 25.59 -6.71 43.73
CA ASN A 32 26.11 -5.36 43.43
C ASN A 32 25.80 -4.91 41.98
N THR A 33 24.91 -5.58 41.26
CA THR A 33 24.55 -5.21 39.88
C THR A 33 23.20 -4.50 39.81
N TYR A 34 23.16 -3.30 39.22
CA TYR A 34 21.96 -2.53 38.95
C TYR A 34 21.66 -2.52 37.45
N ILE A 35 20.43 -2.85 37.06
CA ILE A 35 19.99 -2.89 35.67
C ILE A 35 19.00 -1.77 35.40
N PHE A 36 19.29 -0.98 34.37
CA PHE A 36 18.41 0.03 33.81
C PHE A 36 17.98 -0.36 32.40
N GLU A 37 16.76 -0.01 32.01
CA GLU A 37 16.29 -0.09 30.63
C GLU A 37 16.23 1.31 30.02
N PHE A 38 16.65 1.44 28.77
CA PHE A 38 16.67 2.70 28.04
C PHE A 38 15.95 2.50 26.71
N HIS A 39 14.69 2.91 26.64
CA HIS A 39 13.88 2.78 25.43
C HIS A 39 14.19 3.90 24.45
N THR A 40 14.71 3.58 23.27
CA THR A 40 15.04 4.60 22.25
C THR A 40 14.98 4.02 20.84
N SER A 41 14.62 4.86 19.88
CA SER A 41 14.67 4.51 18.46
C SER A 41 16.10 4.35 17.93
N VAL A 42 17.10 4.92 18.60
CA VAL A 42 18.53 4.77 18.25
C VAL A 42 19.01 3.32 18.40
N ALA A 43 18.36 2.54 19.25
CA ALA A 43 18.66 1.12 19.44
C ALA A 43 18.03 0.23 18.35
N CYS A 44 17.19 0.77 17.48
CA CYS A 44 16.49 0.01 16.45
C CYS A 44 17.42 -0.33 15.28
N ARG A 45 17.30 -1.56 14.76
CA ARG A 45 17.92 -1.90 13.47
C ARG A 45 17.23 -1.11 12.35
N PRO A 46 17.97 -0.65 11.33
CA PRO A 46 17.37 0.02 10.18
C PRO A 46 16.36 -0.92 9.49
N GLN A 47 15.09 -0.54 9.49
CA GLN A 47 14.00 -1.19 8.76
C GLN A 47 13.18 -0.11 8.04
N PRO A 48 12.39 -0.45 7.01
CA PRO A 48 11.43 0.49 6.43
C PRO A 48 10.55 1.07 7.54
N VAL A 49 10.60 2.39 7.70
CA VAL A 49 9.81 3.07 8.73
C VAL A 49 8.39 3.25 8.20
N GLU A 50 7.41 2.80 8.97
CA GLU A 50 6.01 3.02 8.64
C GLU A 50 5.70 4.53 8.67
N CYS A 51 5.20 5.04 7.55
CA CYS A 51 4.94 6.46 7.33
C CYS A 51 3.49 6.88 7.66
N LEU A 52 2.77 5.98 8.32
CA LEU A 52 1.41 6.16 8.80
C LEU A 52 1.43 6.50 10.28
N VAL A 53 0.65 7.50 10.66
CA VAL A 53 0.56 7.95 12.05
C VAL A 53 -0.89 8.18 12.44
N PHE A 54 -1.18 7.94 13.71
CA PHE A 54 -2.48 8.19 14.31
C PHE A 54 -2.31 9.26 15.40
N ASP A 55 -3.28 10.17 15.49
CA ASP A 55 -3.38 11.06 16.65
C ASP A 55 -4.10 10.39 17.83
N LYS A 56 -4.21 11.10 18.95
CA LYS A 56 -4.89 10.60 20.16
C LYS A 56 -6.40 10.45 19.97
N GLN A 57 -6.97 11.11 18.97
CA GLN A 57 -8.39 11.05 18.62
C GLN A 57 -8.69 9.90 17.64
N GLY A 58 -7.65 9.21 17.16
CA GLY A 58 -7.77 8.12 16.20
C GLY A 58 -7.86 8.58 14.75
N ASN A 59 -7.60 9.85 14.45
CA ASN A 59 -7.42 10.32 13.08
C ASN A 59 -6.12 9.77 12.51
N ARG A 60 -6.17 9.33 11.26
CA ARG A 60 -5.03 8.74 10.56
C ARG A 60 -4.46 9.72 9.55
N TYR A 61 -3.14 9.71 9.43
CA TYR A 61 -2.39 10.54 8.50
C TYR A 61 -1.37 9.69 7.74
N ASP A 62 -1.15 10.00 6.46
CA ASP A 62 -0.23 9.27 5.59
C ASP A 62 0.81 10.19 4.96
N LEU A 63 2.04 10.09 5.43
CA LEU A 63 3.19 10.83 4.90
C LEU A 63 3.93 10.06 3.78
N SER A 64 3.49 8.84 3.43
CA SER A 64 4.11 8.03 2.36
C SER A 64 4.23 8.76 1.02
N PRO A 65 3.27 9.62 0.58
CA PRO A 65 3.41 10.38 -0.67
C PRO A 65 4.63 11.32 -0.71
N LEU A 66 5.16 11.72 0.44
CA LEU A 66 6.36 12.57 0.55
C LEU A 66 7.66 11.76 0.48
N THR A 67 7.58 10.44 0.43
CA THR A 67 8.76 9.56 0.39
C THR A 67 9.37 9.55 -1.01
N ARG A 68 10.67 9.85 -1.13
CA ARG A 68 11.41 9.71 -2.40
C ARG A 68 12.30 8.47 -2.36
N ALA A 69 11.85 7.38 -3.00
CA ALA A 69 12.53 6.07 -2.96
C ALA A 69 13.94 6.05 -3.60
N GLY A 70 14.26 7.02 -4.46
CA GLY A 70 15.56 7.11 -5.17
C GLY A 70 16.17 8.51 -5.15
N GLY A 71 15.85 9.33 -4.15
CA GLY A 71 16.28 10.72 -4.10
C GLY A 71 16.18 11.36 -2.71
N ALA A 72 16.12 12.68 -2.69
CA ALA A 72 15.85 13.50 -1.52
C ALA A 72 15.09 14.76 -1.91
N TRP A 73 14.52 15.44 -0.91
CA TRP A 73 14.04 16.81 -1.02
C TRP A 73 15.18 17.76 -0.73
N GLU A 74 15.34 18.76 -1.58
CA GLU A 74 16.37 19.78 -1.44
C GLU A 74 15.74 21.03 -0.81
N VAL A 75 16.39 21.54 0.24
CA VAL A 75 15.97 22.73 0.99
C VAL A 75 17.16 23.67 1.10
N SER A 76 17.00 24.90 0.64
CA SER A 76 18.03 25.93 0.78
C SER A 76 17.98 26.57 2.16
N ASP A 77 19.13 26.98 2.70
CA ASP A 77 19.17 27.75 3.95
C ASP A 77 18.54 29.14 3.75
N SER A 78 17.51 29.44 4.52
CA SER A 78 16.77 30.71 4.47
C SER A 78 17.54 31.89 5.09
N ARG A 79 18.65 31.64 5.80
CA ARG A 79 19.48 32.67 6.43
C ARG A 79 20.49 33.24 5.42
N ASN A 80 20.41 34.55 5.15
CA ASN A 80 21.28 35.25 4.19
C ASN A 80 22.79 35.04 4.41
N SER A 81 23.25 34.80 5.64
CA SER A 81 24.67 34.56 5.96
C SER A 81 25.16 33.14 5.64
N GLN A 82 24.26 32.23 5.29
CA GLN A 82 24.52 30.79 5.15
C GLN A 82 23.95 30.21 3.84
N SER A 83 23.68 31.06 2.84
CA SER A 83 23.08 30.68 1.56
C SER A 83 23.90 29.68 0.72
N HIS A 84 25.12 29.36 1.15
CA HIS A 84 25.99 28.36 0.54
C HIS A 84 25.75 26.94 1.10
N LEU A 85 24.81 26.78 2.03
CA LEU A 85 24.41 25.52 2.61
C LEU A 85 23.10 25.02 1.99
N THR A 86 23.12 23.75 1.59
CA THR A 86 21.96 23.03 1.07
C THR A 86 21.66 21.86 1.99
N TYR A 87 20.40 21.69 2.34
CA TYR A 87 19.92 20.57 3.16
C TYR A 87 19.15 19.59 2.29
N TYR A 88 19.47 18.31 2.44
CA TYR A 88 18.75 17.20 1.84
C TYR A 88 18.02 16.45 2.94
N ILE A 89 16.71 16.26 2.78
CA ILE A 89 15.87 15.50 3.70
C ILE A 89 15.04 14.47 2.95
N ASN A 90 14.67 13.38 3.60
CA ASN A 90 13.70 12.43 3.06
C ASN A 90 12.73 11.97 4.15
N VAL A 91 11.51 11.60 3.77
CA VAL A 91 10.43 11.25 4.69
C VAL A 91 10.31 9.73 4.75
N CYS A 92 10.46 9.14 5.94
CA CYS A 92 10.38 7.70 6.24
C CYS A 92 11.28 6.75 5.45
N ALA A 93 12.07 7.26 4.50
CA ALA A 93 13.05 6.51 3.73
C ALA A 93 14.42 7.20 3.77
N PRO A 94 15.50 6.43 3.55
CA PRO A 94 16.84 7.01 3.48
C PRO A 94 17.01 7.95 2.28
N ILE A 95 17.91 8.91 2.39
CA ILE A 95 18.39 9.70 1.26
C ILE A 95 19.18 8.79 0.32
N ALA A 96 18.86 8.86 -0.97
CA ALA A 96 19.57 8.15 -2.03
C ALA A 96 20.02 9.13 -3.14
N GLY A 97 21.14 8.81 -3.81
CA GLY A 97 21.59 9.56 -4.99
C GLY A 97 22.25 10.92 -4.74
N VAL A 98 22.47 11.32 -3.48
CA VAL A 98 23.14 12.59 -3.12
C VAL A 98 24.61 12.33 -2.77
N PHE A 99 25.52 12.90 -3.56
CA PHE A 99 26.97 12.74 -3.37
C PHE A 99 27.44 13.35 -2.04
N GLY A 100 28.22 12.61 -1.26
CA GLY A 100 28.69 13.00 0.07
C GLY A 100 27.78 12.56 1.24
N CYS A 101 26.48 12.42 1.00
CA CYS A 101 25.52 11.95 2.01
C CYS A 101 25.49 10.43 2.13
N ILE A 102 26.62 9.82 2.49
CA ILE A 102 26.82 8.37 2.57
C ILE A 102 26.75 7.93 4.05
N GLY A 103 26.01 6.86 4.35
CA GLY A 103 25.91 6.35 5.72
C GLY A 103 24.90 5.21 5.91
N ARG A 104 24.68 4.80 7.17
CA ARG A 104 23.71 3.78 7.60
C ARG A 104 22.25 4.26 7.48
N SER A 105 21.83 4.72 6.30
CA SER A 105 20.49 5.25 6.02
C SER A 105 20.21 6.67 6.55
N PRO A 106 20.93 7.71 6.05
CA PRO A 106 20.71 9.08 6.49
C PRO A 106 19.29 9.56 6.11
N GLY A 107 18.56 10.13 7.06
CA GLY A 107 17.25 10.77 6.81
C GLY A 107 17.36 12.27 6.55
N GLY A 108 18.47 12.87 6.98
CA GLY A 108 18.84 14.26 6.74
C GLY A 108 20.34 14.40 6.49
N CYS A 109 20.74 15.32 5.63
CA CYS A 109 22.13 15.61 5.30
C CYS A 109 22.31 17.09 4.92
N GLN A 110 23.34 17.72 5.46
CA GLN A 110 23.75 19.07 5.10
C GLN A 110 24.93 18.99 4.13
N VAL A 111 24.92 19.80 3.08
CA VAL A 111 26.00 19.91 2.10
C VAL A 111 26.40 21.38 1.98
N SER A 112 27.70 21.66 2.04
CA SER A 112 28.28 22.97 1.77
C SER A 112 28.59 23.11 0.28
N GLY A 113 28.53 24.33 -0.26
CA GLY A 113 28.96 24.65 -1.62
C GLY A 113 30.42 24.28 -1.95
N THR A 114 31.24 23.95 -0.93
CA THR A 114 32.61 23.41 -1.09
C THR A 114 32.66 21.88 -1.24
N GLY A 115 31.51 21.19 -1.19
CA GLY A 115 31.40 19.73 -1.29
C GLY A 115 31.53 18.97 0.05
N SER A 116 31.74 19.67 1.17
CA SER A 116 31.70 19.05 2.50
C SER A 116 30.28 18.67 2.87
N SER A 117 30.10 17.52 3.52
CA SER A 117 28.77 17.02 3.90
C SER A 117 28.73 16.46 5.33
N TRP A 118 27.59 16.61 5.99
CA TRP A 118 27.36 16.20 7.36
C TRP A 118 26.01 15.51 7.49
N SER A 119 25.99 14.27 8.00
CA SER A 119 24.74 13.61 8.33
C SER A 119 24.05 14.34 9.48
N MET A 120 22.75 14.60 9.31
CA MET A 120 21.86 15.24 10.28
C MET A 120 20.91 14.23 10.95
N GLY A 121 21.22 12.93 10.89
CA GLY A 121 20.47 11.86 11.55
C GLY A 121 20.05 10.73 10.62
N TYR A 122 19.66 9.61 11.23
CA TYR A 122 19.30 8.37 10.54
C TYR A 122 17.81 8.05 10.64
N VAL A 123 17.29 7.36 9.62
CA VAL A 123 15.88 6.95 9.52
C VAL A 123 15.62 5.77 10.46
N GLN A 124 15.19 6.08 11.69
CA GLN A 124 14.99 5.08 12.76
C GLN A 124 13.71 5.28 13.59
N SER A 125 13.07 6.44 13.48
CA SER A 125 11.87 6.82 14.24
C SER A 125 10.65 6.95 13.34
N LYS A 126 9.48 6.50 13.82
CA LYS A 126 8.18 6.76 13.15
C LYS A 126 7.75 8.22 13.36
N PRO A 127 6.96 8.82 12.44
CA PRO A 127 6.29 10.09 12.70
C PRO A 127 5.36 10.00 13.91
N VAL A 128 5.19 11.11 14.62
CA VAL A 128 4.31 11.21 15.79
C VAL A 128 3.36 12.39 15.63
N ALA A 129 2.06 12.17 15.79
CA ALA A 129 1.07 13.23 15.80
C ALA A 129 1.00 13.86 17.20
N VAL A 130 1.20 15.17 17.29
CA VAL A 130 1.07 15.97 18.51
C VAL A 130 -0.34 16.56 18.61
N GLY A 131 -0.71 17.04 19.81
CA GLY A 131 -2.10 17.34 20.17
C GLY A 131 -2.78 18.49 19.43
N ASP A 132 -2.05 19.23 18.61
CA ASP A 132 -2.51 20.33 17.76
C ASP A 132 -2.78 19.91 16.30
N GLY A 133 -2.66 18.62 15.98
CA GLY A 133 -2.77 18.10 14.62
C GLY A 133 -1.49 18.27 13.78
N THR A 134 -0.41 18.77 14.38
CA THR A 134 0.91 18.79 13.76
C THR A 134 1.52 17.38 13.81
N ILE A 135 2.15 16.94 12.73
CA ILE A 135 2.89 15.68 12.70
C ILE A 135 4.37 16.00 12.77
N THR A 136 5.11 15.36 13.67
CA THR A 136 6.54 15.57 13.84
C THR A 136 7.31 14.30 13.48
N LEU A 137 8.35 14.44 12.66
CA LEU A 137 9.31 13.39 12.35
C LEU A 137 10.71 13.83 12.79
N ARG A 138 11.41 12.97 13.55
CA ARG A 138 12.68 13.34 14.18
C ARG A 138 13.79 12.31 13.99
N TYR A 139 14.75 12.60 13.14
CA TYR A 139 15.94 11.76 12.95
C TYR A 139 17.08 12.16 13.88
N LEU A 140 17.72 11.19 14.50
CA LEU A 140 18.79 11.39 15.48
C LEU A 140 20.08 10.69 15.08
N GLY A 141 21.17 10.99 15.80
CA GLY A 141 22.42 10.26 15.71
C GLY A 141 23.31 10.69 14.54
N GLY A 142 23.15 11.89 14.00
CA GLY A 142 24.02 12.42 12.95
C GLY A 142 25.46 12.64 13.40
N THR A 143 26.24 13.27 12.53
CA THR A 143 27.64 13.63 12.83
C THR A 143 27.75 14.59 14.02
N ILE A 144 28.86 14.54 14.75
CA ILE A 144 29.10 15.45 15.88
C ILE A 144 29.31 16.88 15.38
N CYS A 145 28.69 17.84 16.05
CA CYS A 145 28.88 19.26 15.86
C CYS A 145 29.50 19.89 17.13
N HIS A 146 30.06 21.09 17.00
CA HIS A 146 30.66 21.85 18.11
C HIS A 146 31.68 21.06 18.95
N LYS A 147 32.40 20.14 18.31
CA LYS A 147 33.37 19.26 18.96
C LYS A 147 34.36 20.05 19.83
N GLY A 148 34.51 19.65 21.09
CA GLY A 148 35.37 20.29 22.08
C GLY A 148 34.76 21.54 22.76
N LYS A 149 33.47 21.84 22.54
CA LYS A 149 32.75 22.92 23.22
C LYS A 149 31.70 22.35 24.18
N ALA A 150 31.19 23.18 25.10
CA ALA A 150 30.11 22.81 26.01
C ALA A 150 28.81 22.40 25.27
N THR A 151 28.63 22.85 24.04
CA THR A 151 27.49 22.52 23.16
C THR A 151 27.78 21.37 22.20
N GLU A 152 28.82 20.55 22.45
CA GLU A 152 29.10 19.35 21.66
C GLU A 152 27.88 18.42 21.66
N SER A 153 27.36 18.12 20.47
CA SER A 153 26.14 17.34 20.30
C SER A 153 26.17 16.57 18.97
N HIS A 154 25.31 15.56 18.84
CA HIS A 154 25.05 14.91 17.56
C HIS A 154 24.01 15.70 16.78
N ARG A 155 24.27 15.95 15.49
CA ARG A 155 23.30 16.59 14.60
C ARG A 155 22.01 15.76 14.53
N SER A 156 20.87 16.45 14.53
CA SER A 156 19.55 15.84 14.39
C SER A 156 18.65 16.65 13.46
N THR A 157 17.65 16.00 12.88
CA THR A 157 16.68 16.62 11.98
C THR A 157 15.30 16.52 12.60
N ARG A 158 14.56 17.62 12.64
CA ARG A 158 13.14 17.65 13.01
C ARG A 158 12.34 18.27 11.89
N ILE A 159 11.35 17.55 11.39
CA ILE A 159 10.43 18.03 10.37
C ILE A 159 9.04 18.10 10.99
N ASN A 160 8.45 19.30 11.00
CA ASN A 160 7.09 19.55 11.45
C ASN A 160 6.19 19.69 10.23
N PHE A 161 5.26 18.76 10.07
CA PHE A 161 4.28 18.79 8.99
C PHE A 161 2.97 19.41 9.46
N PHE A 162 2.48 20.36 8.69
CA PHE A 162 1.24 21.08 8.95
C PHE A 162 0.25 20.80 7.84
N CYS A 163 -1.00 20.45 8.20
CA CYS A 163 -2.06 20.29 7.22
C CYS A 163 -2.25 21.59 6.41
N SER A 164 -2.18 21.45 5.10
CA SER A 164 -2.45 22.52 4.14
C SER A 164 -3.21 21.96 2.96
N ASN A 165 -4.07 22.78 2.36
CA ASN A 165 -4.77 22.46 1.12
C ASN A 165 -3.89 22.69 -0.13
N LYS A 166 -2.59 22.94 0.04
CA LYS A 166 -1.64 23.10 -1.06
C LYS A 166 -0.35 22.37 -0.69
N GLU A 167 0.25 21.69 -1.66
CA GLU A 167 1.63 21.19 -1.53
C GLU A 167 2.60 22.37 -1.63
N GLU A 168 3.31 22.66 -0.55
CA GLU A 168 4.38 23.65 -0.50
C GLU A 168 5.73 22.95 -0.37
N ASP A 169 6.81 23.63 -0.74
CA ASP A 169 8.16 23.07 -0.54
C ASP A 169 8.55 23.14 0.95
N PRO A 170 9.35 22.18 1.45
CA PRO A 170 9.84 22.22 2.83
C PRO A 170 10.72 23.45 3.06
N VAL A 171 10.53 24.10 4.21
CA VAL A 171 11.22 25.33 4.59
C VAL A 171 12.15 25.07 5.78
N PHE A 172 13.37 25.56 5.70
CA PHE A 172 14.29 25.56 6.83
C PHE A 172 13.98 26.72 7.77
N GLU A 173 13.64 26.39 9.02
CA GLU A 173 13.26 27.36 10.06
C GLU A 173 14.48 27.80 10.90
N GLY A 174 15.42 26.89 11.14
CA GLY A 174 16.61 27.21 11.91
C GLY A 174 17.32 26.00 12.51
N GLU A 175 18.40 26.28 13.23
CA GLU A 175 19.27 25.32 13.90
C GLU A 175 19.37 25.69 15.39
N THR A 176 19.22 24.71 16.28
CA THR A 176 19.38 24.92 17.74
C THR A 176 20.86 24.91 18.15
N GLU A 177 21.17 25.37 19.38
CA GLU A 177 22.53 25.31 19.93
C GLU A 177 23.10 23.87 20.05
N THR A 178 22.22 22.87 20.05
CA THR A 178 22.58 21.44 20.08
C THR A 178 22.51 20.80 18.69
N CYS A 179 22.50 21.60 17.63
CA CYS A 179 22.50 21.19 16.22
C CYS A 179 21.30 20.35 15.80
N GLU A 180 20.11 20.70 16.31
CA GLU A 180 18.85 20.23 15.75
C GLU A 180 18.40 21.17 14.63
N TYR A 181 18.37 20.65 13.40
CA TYR A 181 17.90 21.36 12.22
C TYR A 181 16.39 21.18 12.10
N VAL A 182 15.67 22.30 12.14
CA VAL A 182 14.21 22.32 12.17
C VAL A 182 13.68 22.76 10.82
N PHE A 183 12.79 21.94 10.27
CA PHE A 183 12.09 22.19 9.02
C PHE A 183 10.58 22.26 9.28
N SER A 184 9.91 23.14 8.56
CA SER A 184 8.46 23.17 8.47
C SER A 184 8.01 22.74 7.08
N TRP A 185 6.90 22.02 7.00
CA TRP A 185 6.37 21.58 5.72
C TRP A 185 4.85 21.63 5.74
N ARG A 186 4.28 22.53 4.95
CA ARG A 186 2.84 22.63 4.71
C ARG A 186 2.47 21.69 3.57
N THR A 187 1.73 20.64 3.87
CA THR A 187 1.42 19.58 2.90
C THR A 187 0.06 18.94 3.20
N PRO A 188 -0.69 18.50 2.18
CA PRO A 188 -1.92 17.75 2.34
C PRO A 188 -1.72 16.39 2.97
N SER A 189 -0.52 15.79 2.85
CA SER A 189 -0.19 14.54 3.52
C SER A 189 -0.27 14.64 5.05
N ALA A 190 -0.21 15.86 5.59
CA ALA A 190 -0.41 16.14 7.00
C ALA A 190 -1.87 16.40 7.39
N CYS A 191 -2.81 16.35 6.44
CA CYS A 191 -4.24 16.40 6.73
C CYS A 191 -4.77 15.01 7.06
N SER A 192 -5.73 14.94 7.99
CA SER A 192 -6.35 13.67 8.37
C SER A 192 -7.07 13.05 7.17
N LEU A 193 -6.86 11.75 6.96
CA LEU A 193 -7.58 11.00 5.93
C LEU A 193 -9.09 11.05 6.22
N LYS A 194 -9.90 11.22 5.16
CA LYS A 194 -11.36 11.24 5.31
C LYS A 194 -11.87 9.83 5.53
N ARG A 195 -12.27 9.56 6.77
CA ARG A 195 -12.84 8.29 7.21
C ARG A 195 -14.36 8.39 7.27
N THR A 196 -15.06 7.45 6.63
CA THR A 196 -16.50 7.26 6.81
C THR A 196 -16.77 5.91 7.45
N VAL A 197 -17.64 5.88 8.44
CA VAL A 197 -18.10 4.65 9.09
C VAL A 197 -19.56 4.47 8.75
N GLY A 198 -19.87 3.35 8.13
CA GLY A 198 -21.23 2.94 7.83
C GLY A 198 -21.76 1.93 8.85
N SER A 199 -22.97 1.46 8.61
CA SER A 199 -23.67 0.48 9.44
C SER A 199 -24.31 -0.60 8.57
N ASP A 200 -24.78 -1.68 9.18
CA ASP A 200 -25.43 -2.81 8.51
C ASP A 200 -24.63 -3.37 7.32
N CYS A 201 -23.31 -3.40 7.47
CA CYS A 201 -22.35 -3.88 6.48
C CYS A 201 -22.28 -3.05 5.19
N ILE A 202 -22.69 -1.78 5.28
CA ILE A 202 -22.75 -0.86 4.16
C ILE A 202 -22.03 0.43 4.53
N VAL A 203 -21.17 0.93 3.66
CA VAL A 203 -20.51 2.25 3.80
C VAL A 203 -20.53 2.99 2.46
N ARG A 204 -20.45 4.32 2.50
CA ARG A 204 -20.37 5.16 1.31
C ARG A 204 -19.03 5.87 1.24
N ASP A 205 -18.46 5.88 0.05
CA ASP A 205 -17.33 6.73 -0.28
C ASP A 205 -17.76 8.21 -0.22
N PRO A 206 -17.04 9.08 0.53
CA PRO A 206 -17.36 10.50 0.63
C PRO A 206 -17.14 11.29 -0.67
N LEU A 207 -16.40 10.77 -1.65
CA LEU A 207 -16.05 11.50 -2.86
C LEU A 207 -17.13 11.40 -3.95
N TYR A 208 -17.55 10.18 -4.27
CA TYR A 208 -18.49 9.86 -5.34
C TYR A 208 -19.83 9.34 -4.82
N ASN A 209 -20.01 9.28 -3.49
CA ASN A 209 -21.23 8.79 -2.83
C ASN A 209 -21.61 7.35 -3.24
N THR A 210 -20.62 6.59 -3.72
CA THR A 210 -20.81 5.19 -4.13
C THR A 210 -20.90 4.30 -2.89
N GLN A 211 -21.82 3.35 -2.94
CA GLN A 211 -22.12 2.47 -1.82
C GLN A 211 -21.37 1.15 -1.97
N PHE A 212 -20.62 0.78 -0.93
CA PHE A 212 -20.02 -0.53 -0.77
C PHE A 212 -20.87 -1.36 0.18
N SER A 213 -21.15 -2.61 -0.18
CA SER A 213 -21.95 -3.54 0.62
C SER A 213 -21.24 -4.89 0.69
N LEU A 214 -20.79 -5.29 1.88
CA LEU A 214 -20.17 -6.60 2.10
C LEU A 214 -21.17 -7.66 2.59
N ARG A 215 -22.48 -7.40 2.48
CA ARG A 215 -23.54 -8.36 2.86
C ARG A 215 -23.43 -9.69 2.14
N SER A 216 -22.92 -9.72 0.92
CA SER A 216 -22.68 -10.97 0.17
C SER A 216 -21.64 -11.89 0.80
N LEU A 217 -20.79 -11.36 1.70
CA LEU A 217 -19.83 -12.11 2.49
C LEU A 217 -20.40 -12.54 3.86
N GLN A 218 -21.64 -12.17 4.19
CA GLN A 218 -22.32 -12.70 5.37
C GLN A 218 -22.66 -14.17 5.13
N SER A 219 -22.00 -15.07 5.85
CA SER A 219 -22.34 -16.49 5.78
C SER A 219 -23.37 -16.86 6.84
N ASN A 220 -24.45 -17.52 6.40
CA ASN A 220 -25.48 -18.09 7.26
C ASN A 220 -25.27 -19.57 7.58
N THR A 221 -24.38 -20.24 6.85
CA THR A 221 -24.23 -21.70 6.89
C THR A 221 -22.91 -22.08 7.57
N ASN A 222 -21.79 -21.67 7.01
CA ASN A 222 -20.46 -22.04 7.48
C ASN A 222 -19.59 -20.81 7.73
N ASN A 223 -18.83 -20.81 8.82
CA ASN A 223 -17.81 -19.79 9.05
C ASN A 223 -16.69 -19.90 8.01
N TYR A 224 -16.03 -18.78 7.76
CA TYR A 224 -14.80 -18.77 6.99
C TYR A 224 -13.65 -19.20 7.89
N GLN A 225 -12.86 -20.17 7.43
CA GLN A 225 -11.80 -20.75 8.25
C GLN A 225 -10.43 -20.48 7.64
N VAL A 226 -9.54 -19.91 8.44
CA VAL A 226 -8.12 -19.71 8.14
C VAL A 226 -7.30 -20.53 9.13
N GLU A 227 -6.22 -21.16 8.67
CA GLU A 227 -5.32 -21.93 9.54
C GLU A 227 -3.89 -21.44 9.34
N ASP A 228 -3.20 -21.17 10.44
CA ASP A 228 -1.78 -20.79 10.47
C ASP A 228 -1.09 -21.48 11.65
N ASN A 229 0.02 -22.17 11.38
CA ASN A 229 0.85 -22.84 12.41
C ASN A 229 0.05 -23.73 13.40
N GLY A 230 -0.99 -24.42 12.93
CA GLY A 230 -1.85 -25.30 13.75
C GLY A 230 -2.88 -24.56 14.62
N VAL A 231 -2.98 -23.23 14.47
CA VAL A 231 -4.04 -22.40 15.04
C VAL A 231 -5.11 -22.17 13.98
N LYS A 232 -6.37 -22.38 14.34
CA LYS A 232 -7.52 -22.16 13.46
C LYS A 232 -8.25 -20.88 13.84
N PHE A 233 -8.66 -20.13 12.84
CA PHE A 233 -9.42 -18.90 12.98
C PHE A 233 -10.72 -19.04 12.21
N ASP A 234 -11.83 -19.05 12.93
CA ASP A 234 -13.17 -18.97 12.33
C ASP A 234 -13.62 -17.52 12.30
N LEU A 235 -14.10 -17.06 11.16
CA LEU A 235 -14.48 -15.67 10.90
C LEU A 235 -15.85 -15.59 10.23
N ASN A 236 -16.56 -14.50 10.48
CA ASN A 236 -17.73 -14.09 9.70
C ASN A 236 -17.72 -12.56 9.50
N VAL A 237 -18.36 -12.08 8.45
CA VAL A 237 -18.35 -10.65 8.08
C VAL A 237 -19.66 -10.01 8.50
N CYS A 238 -19.58 -8.91 9.24
CA CYS A 238 -20.70 -8.10 9.67
C CYS A 238 -21.78 -8.82 10.50
N ARG A 239 -21.44 -9.95 11.12
CA ARG A 239 -22.35 -10.78 11.91
C ARG A 239 -21.58 -11.76 12.79
N ALA A 240 -22.28 -12.35 13.75
CA ALA A 240 -21.74 -13.41 14.58
C ALA A 240 -21.50 -14.70 13.78
N LEU A 241 -20.54 -15.49 14.26
CA LEU A 241 -20.22 -16.83 13.75
C LEU A 241 -21.46 -17.75 13.76
N THR A 242 -21.52 -18.67 12.80
CA THR A 242 -22.51 -19.76 12.76
C THR A 242 -22.02 -20.92 13.62
N SER A 243 -22.87 -21.38 14.56
CA SER A 243 -22.55 -22.48 15.49
C SER A 243 -21.18 -22.34 16.19
N PRO A 244 -20.88 -21.22 16.87
CA PRO A 244 -19.59 -21.02 17.53
C PRO A 244 -19.43 -21.94 18.76
N ALA A 245 -18.18 -22.12 19.20
CA ALA A 245 -17.88 -22.58 20.55
C ALA A 245 -18.53 -21.66 21.59
N ASP A 246 -18.82 -22.19 22.79
CA ASP A 246 -19.53 -21.45 23.84
C ASP A 246 -18.81 -20.15 24.23
N GLU A 247 -17.47 -20.16 24.23
CA GLU A 247 -16.62 -19.00 24.53
C GLU A 247 -16.67 -17.91 23.44
N CYS A 248 -17.12 -18.26 22.24
CA CYS A 248 -17.16 -17.40 21.06
C CYS A 248 -18.58 -17.01 20.65
N LYS A 249 -19.56 -17.10 21.57
CA LYS A 249 -20.90 -16.55 21.37
C LYS A 249 -20.81 -15.06 21.02
N GLU A 250 -21.61 -14.65 20.03
CA GLU A 250 -21.66 -13.27 19.51
C GLU A 250 -20.36 -12.76 18.85
N ALA A 251 -19.31 -13.57 18.82
CA ALA A 251 -18.04 -13.19 18.23
C ALA A 251 -18.15 -13.11 16.70
N GLY A 252 -17.46 -12.13 16.12
CA GLY A 252 -17.23 -12.08 14.67
C GLY A 252 -16.02 -12.91 14.25
N GLY A 253 -15.14 -13.25 15.20
CA GLY A 253 -14.00 -14.13 15.02
C GLY A 253 -13.70 -14.98 16.26
N CYS A 254 -13.23 -16.21 16.05
CA CYS A 254 -12.88 -17.15 17.11
C CYS A 254 -11.57 -17.88 16.80
N GLN A 255 -10.62 -17.84 17.73
CA GLN A 255 -9.35 -18.55 17.64
C GLN A 255 -9.49 -19.91 18.34
N THR A 256 -9.03 -20.97 17.69
CA THR A 256 -8.93 -22.30 18.26
C THR A 256 -7.46 -22.74 18.23
N LEU A 257 -6.89 -22.95 19.42
CA LEU A 257 -5.53 -23.45 19.56
C LEU A 257 -5.48 -24.97 19.31
N ALA A 258 -4.28 -25.50 19.07
CA ALA A 258 -4.06 -26.93 18.87
C ALA A 258 -4.48 -27.81 20.06
N ASP A 259 -4.52 -27.24 21.28
CA ASP A 259 -4.99 -27.90 22.50
C ASP A 259 -6.52 -27.87 22.68
N GLY A 260 -7.26 -27.31 21.72
CA GLY A 260 -8.71 -27.23 21.71
C GLY A 260 -9.30 -26.05 22.47
N ARG A 261 -8.49 -25.15 23.03
CA ARG A 261 -9.01 -23.92 23.67
C ARG A 261 -9.51 -22.91 22.64
N HIS A 262 -10.65 -22.30 22.95
CA HIS A 262 -11.29 -21.28 22.13
C HIS A 262 -11.15 -19.88 22.75
N PHE A 263 -10.88 -18.87 21.93
CA PHE A 263 -10.81 -17.48 22.36
C PHE A 263 -11.63 -16.58 21.44
N ASN A 264 -12.56 -15.82 22.01
CA ASN A 264 -13.29 -14.77 21.31
C ASN A 264 -12.30 -13.69 20.85
N MET A 265 -12.28 -13.40 19.54
CA MET A 265 -11.39 -12.43 18.92
C MET A 265 -12.04 -11.05 18.69
N GLY A 266 -13.24 -10.84 19.21
CA GLY A 266 -13.99 -9.60 19.13
C GLY A 266 -15.47 -9.82 18.84
N VAL A 267 -16.32 -8.96 19.40
CA VAL A 267 -17.77 -8.96 19.23
C VAL A 267 -18.14 -8.51 17.81
N ALA A 268 -19.02 -9.27 17.17
CA ALA A 268 -19.48 -8.96 15.83
C ALA A 268 -20.26 -7.63 15.77
N ASN A 269 -20.02 -6.85 14.73
CA ASN A 269 -20.79 -5.66 14.41
C ASN A 269 -20.84 -5.44 12.88
N GLY A 270 -21.69 -4.54 12.41
CA GLY A 270 -21.82 -4.20 10.98
C GLY A 270 -21.12 -2.89 10.59
N ASN A 271 -20.19 -2.39 11.41
CA ASN A 271 -19.61 -1.04 11.29
C ASN A 271 -18.47 -1.02 10.27
N LEU A 272 -18.83 -1.11 8.99
CA LEU A 272 -17.89 -1.08 7.89
C LEU A 272 -17.28 0.32 7.74
N THR A 273 -15.95 0.39 7.70
CA THR A 273 -15.20 1.64 7.52
C THR A 273 -14.67 1.75 6.10
N TYR A 274 -14.80 2.93 5.49
CA TYR A 274 -14.12 3.31 4.26
C TYR A 274 -13.13 4.43 4.56
N GLU A 275 -11.89 4.25 4.12
CA GLU A 275 -10.82 5.23 4.28
C GLU A 275 -9.92 5.20 3.05
N ASP A 276 -9.90 6.30 2.29
CA ASP A 276 -9.02 6.51 1.13
C ASP A 276 -8.95 5.33 0.14
N GLY A 277 -10.10 4.78 -0.27
CA GLY A 277 -10.15 3.65 -1.21
C GLY A 277 -9.94 2.27 -0.59
N GLU A 278 -9.80 2.17 0.73
CA GLU A 278 -9.71 0.89 1.45
C GLU A 278 -10.95 0.67 2.34
N LEU A 279 -11.42 -0.58 2.39
CA LEU A 279 -12.49 -1.01 3.28
C LEU A 279 -11.92 -1.82 4.44
N SER A 280 -12.41 -1.55 5.65
CA SER A 280 -12.03 -2.30 6.84
C SER A 280 -13.19 -2.55 7.80
N LEU A 281 -13.14 -3.67 8.50
CA LEU A 281 -14.08 -4.03 9.57
C LEU A 281 -13.27 -4.44 10.80
N THR A 282 -13.61 -3.88 11.95
CA THR A 282 -12.94 -4.21 13.22
C THR A 282 -13.94 -4.75 14.24
N TYR A 283 -13.57 -5.84 14.89
CA TYR A 283 -14.29 -6.40 16.03
C TYR A 283 -13.46 -6.19 17.30
N HIS A 284 -14.05 -5.52 18.28
CA HIS A 284 -13.41 -5.18 19.55
C HIS A 284 -13.96 -6.05 20.69
N ASP A 285 -13.44 -5.86 21.90
CA ASP A 285 -14.02 -6.41 23.14
C ASP A 285 -14.06 -7.95 23.23
N GLY A 286 -13.07 -8.64 22.66
CA GLY A 286 -12.93 -10.09 22.76
C GLY A 286 -12.46 -10.60 24.13
N ALA A 287 -11.95 -11.83 24.16
CA ALA A 287 -11.44 -12.46 25.37
C ALA A 287 -10.19 -11.74 25.88
N THR A 288 -10.03 -11.66 27.21
CA THR A 288 -8.87 -11.01 27.83
C THR A 288 -7.57 -11.74 27.48
N CYS A 289 -6.53 -10.98 27.15
CA CYS A 289 -5.22 -11.44 26.74
C CYS A 289 -4.12 -10.75 27.55
N HIS A 290 -3.07 -11.49 27.93
CA HIS A 290 -1.97 -11.02 28.79
C HIS A 290 -2.43 -10.29 30.07
N GLY A 291 -3.63 -10.60 30.57
CA GLY A 291 -4.22 -10.00 31.77
C GLY A 291 -4.64 -8.53 31.66
N LYS A 292 -4.42 -7.88 30.50
CA LYS A 292 -4.66 -6.44 30.31
C LYS A 292 -5.44 -6.10 29.04
N TYR A 293 -5.11 -6.75 27.93
CA TYR A 293 -5.66 -6.42 26.62
C TYR A 293 -6.93 -7.20 26.33
N LYS A 294 -7.77 -6.65 25.46
CA LYS A 294 -8.90 -7.35 24.87
C LYS A 294 -8.49 -7.78 23.47
N ARG A 295 -8.82 -9.02 23.10
CA ARG A 295 -8.58 -9.50 21.74
C ARG A 295 -9.45 -8.75 20.76
N GLU A 296 -8.87 -8.40 19.62
CA GLU A 296 -9.55 -7.66 18.56
C GLU A 296 -9.21 -8.23 17.19
N THR A 297 -10.14 -8.15 16.24
CA THR A 297 -9.96 -8.64 14.88
C THR A 297 -10.03 -7.46 13.90
N HIS A 298 -9.02 -7.33 13.04
CA HIS A 298 -8.98 -6.35 11.96
C HIS A 298 -9.05 -7.06 10.62
N LEU A 299 -10.14 -6.85 9.89
CA LEU A 299 -10.37 -7.35 8.53
C LEU A 299 -10.14 -6.21 7.55
N ARG A 300 -9.15 -6.34 6.67
CA ARG A 300 -8.87 -5.40 5.59
C ARG A 300 -9.31 -6.01 4.27
N PHE A 301 -10.24 -5.37 3.57
CA PHE A 301 -10.76 -5.89 2.30
C PHE A 301 -10.05 -5.25 1.12
N VAL A 302 -9.52 -6.08 0.23
CA VAL A 302 -8.74 -5.66 -0.94
C VAL A 302 -9.54 -6.01 -2.19
N CYS A 303 -9.72 -5.02 -3.07
CA CYS A 303 -10.41 -5.22 -4.34
C CYS A 303 -9.62 -6.15 -5.27
N ASP A 304 -10.32 -7.14 -5.82
CA ASP A 304 -9.90 -7.88 -7.00
C ASP A 304 -11.14 -8.25 -7.81
N HIS A 305 -11.22 -7.80 -9.07
CA HIS A 305 -12.36 -8.00 -9.95
C HIS A 305 -12.72 -9.49 -10.16
N ASN A 306 -11.75 -10.41 -10.02
CA ASN A 306 -11.97 -11.85 -10.21
C ASN A 306 -12.26 -12.60 -8.91
N ALA A 307 -12.08 -11.98 -7.75
CA ALA A 307 -12.22 -12.66 -6.47
C ALA A 307 -13.64 -12.51 -5.92
N PHE A 308 -14.57 -13.40 -6.23
CA PHE A 308 -15.94 -13.32 -5.66
C PHE A 308 -16.02 -13.51 -4.13
N GLY A 309 -14.90 -13.74 -3.44
CA GLY A 309 -14.79 -13.60 -1.99
C GLY A 309 -15.25 -14.79 -1.15
N THR A 310 -15.57 -15.93 -1.76
CA THR A 310 -16.00 -17.16 -1.07
C THR A 310 -14.99 -18.30 -1.11
N GLY A 311 -13.87 -18.14 -1.83
CA GLY A 311 -12.82 -19.13 -1.90
C GLY A 311 -11.99 -19.19 -0.61
N LYS A 312 -11.52 -20.39 -0.24
CA LYS A 312 -10.66 -20.61 0.95
C LYS A 312 -9.38 -19.75 0.92
N ASP A 313 -8.84 -19.48 -0.26
CA ASP A 313 -7.61 -18.70 -0.46
C ASP A 313 -7.84 -17.17 -0.47
N ALA A 314 -9.09 -16.71 -0.35
CA ALA A 314 -9.42 -15.28 -0.37
C ALA A 314 -9.01 -14.56 0.91
N ILE A 315 -8.86 -15.27 2.02
CA ILE A 315 -8.54 -14.71 3.34
C ILE A 315 -7.15 -15.16 3.76
N LYS A 316 -6.33 -14.21 4.16
CA LYS A 316 -4.97 -14.46 4.64
C LYS A 316 -4.79 -13.87 6.02
N PHE A 317 -4.32 -14.69 6.96
CA PHE A 317 -3.80 -14.20 8.24
C PHE A 317 -2.44 -13.55 8.00
N ILE A 318 -2.24 -12.36 8.54
CA ILE A 318 -0.99 -11.61 8.40
C ILE A 318 -0.14 -11.80 9.65
N ASN A 319 -0.67 -11.43 10.80
CA ASN A 319 -0.02 -11.55 12.09
C ASN A 319 -0.99 -11.26 13.25
N GLU A 320 -0.53 -11.53 14.46
CA GLU A 320 -1.10 -11.08 15.73
C GLU A 320 -0.13 -10.06 16.37
N THR A 321 -0.65 -8.93 16.83
CA THR A 321 0.16 -7.92 17.55
C THR A 321 0.42 -8.36 19.00
N GLY A 322 1.39 -7.73 19.68
CA GLY A 322 1.63 -7.97 21.11
C GLY A 322 0.48 -7.56 22.04
N GLU A 323 -0.52 -6.85 21.52
CA GLU A 323 -1.76 -6.47 22.21
C GLU A 323 -2.93 -7.41 21.87
N CYS A 324 -2.64 -8.54 21.19
CA CYS A 324 -3.59 -9.57 20.78
C CYS A 324 -4.64 -9.07 19.77
N ALA A 325 -4.20 -8.20 18.86
CA ALA A 325 -4.99 -7.78 17.70
C ALA A 325 -4.60 -8.62 16.47
N TYR A 326 -5.58 -9.30 15.87
CA TYR A 326 -5.37 -10.22 14.74
C TYR A 326 -5.62 -9.49 13.42
N GLN A 327 -4.66 -9.51 12.51
CA GLN A 327 -4.75 -8.86 11.22
C GLN A 327 -5.02 -9.85 10.09
N PHE A 328 -6.07 -9.59 9.33
CA PHE A 328 -6.47 -10.38 8.18
C PHE A 328 -6.62 -9.51 6.94
N VAL A 329 -6.23 -10.06 5.79
CA VAL A 329 -6.49 -9.47 4.48
C VAL A 329 -7.48 -10.36 3.73
N TRP A 330 -8.55 -9.76 3.22
CA TRP A 330 -9.61 -10.45 2.49
C TRP A 330 -9.72 -9.89 1.08
N THR A 331 -9.26 -10.65 0.09
CA THR A 331 -9.33 -10.28 -1.32
C THR A 331 -10.73 -10.60 -1.87
N THR A 332 -11.46 -9.58 -2.35
CA THR A 332 -12.83 -9.73 -2.83
C THR A 332 -13.28 -8.64 -3.80
N SER A 333 -14.09 -8.99 -4.78
CA SER A 333 -14.73 -8.10 -5.74
C SER A 333 -15.82 -7.23 -5.09
N PHE A 334 -16.35 -7.62 -3.94
CA PHE A 334 -17.28 -6.79 -3.17
C PHE A 334 -16.61 -5.57 -2.51
N ALA A 335 -15.27 -5.56 -2.45
CA ALA A 335 -14.51 -4.40 -2.03
C ALA A 335 -14.17 -3.44 -3.18
N CYS A 336 -14.52 -3.81 -4.41
CA CYS A 336 -14.30 -2.98 -5.57
C CYS A 336 -15.42 -1.95 -5.72
N MET A 337 -15.07 -0.80 -6.27
CA MET A 337 -16.06 0.09 -6.87
C MET A 337 -16.83 -0.68 -7.96
N PRO A 338 -18.07 -0.28 -8.30
CA PRO A 338 -18.75 -0.81 -9.46
C PRO A 338 -17.84 -0.76 -10.69
N PHE A 339 -17.54 -1.93 -11.24
CA PHE A 339 -16.55 -2.10 -12.29
C PHE A 339 -17.17 -2.75 -13.52
N HIS A 340 -16.58 -2.48 -14.67
CA HIS A 340 -16.92 -3.13 -15.92
C HIS A 340 -15.72 -3.93 -16.40
N VAL A 341 -16.00 -5.10 -16.99
CA VAL A 341 -15.04 -5.91 -17.72
C VAL A 341 -15.63 -6.12 -19.10
N VAL A 342 -14.86 -5.85 -20.15
CA VAL A 342 -15.27 -6.03 -21.54
C VAL A 342 -14.40 -7.05 -22.24
N GLN A 343 -14.87 -7.57 -23.37
CA GLN A 343 -14.09 -8.50 -24.18
C GLN A 343 -12.76 -7.85 -24.58
N CYS A 344 -11.66 -8.56 -24.36
CA CYS A 344 -10.30 -8.07 -24.57
C CYS A 344 -9.59 -8.75 -25.73
N GLY A 345 -10.35 -9.23 -26.71
CA GLY A 345 -9.81 -9.89 -27.89
C GLY A 345 -10.52 -9.43 -29.15
N THR A 346 -9.81 -9.44 -30.27
CA THR A 346 -10.33 -9.03 -31.58
C THR A 346 -9.72 -9.88 -32.69
N SER A 347 -10.40 -9.95 -33.83
CA SER A 347 -9.96 -10.73 -34.99
C SER A 347 -10.08 -9.91 -36.26
N SER A 348 -9.05 -9.94 -37.11
CA SER A 348 -9.06 -9.30 -38.42
C SER A 348 -8.21 -10.08 -39.42
N GLY A 349 -8.74 -10.29 -40.62
CA GLY A 349 -7.98 -10.91 -41.72
C GLY A 349 -7.45 -12.34 -41.44
N GLY A 350 -8.08 -13.08 -40.53
CA GLY A 350 -7.63 -14.42 -40.10
C GLY A 350 -6.64 -14.43 -38.94
N SER A 351 -6.19 -13.27 -38.47
CA SER A 351 -5.38 -13.12 -37.25
C SER A 351 -6.26 -12.80 -36.04
N HIS A 352 -6.03 -13.52 -34.94
CA HIS A 352 -6.69 -13.30 -33.66
C HIS A 352 -5.73 -12.65 -32.67
N TYR A 353 -6.21 -11.75 -31.83
CA TYR A 353 -5.44 -11.07 -30.80
C TYR A 353 -6.17 -11.19 -29.46
N GLU A 354 -5.49 -11.70 -28.43
CA GLU A 354 -6.04 -11.90 -27.10
C GLU A 354 -5.23 -11.10 -26.07
N LEU A 355 -5.83 -10.02 -25.57
CA LEU A 355 -5.19 -9.04 -24.68
C LEU A 355 -5.64 -9.18 -23.22
N SER A 356 -6.53 -10.13 -22.88
CA SER A 356 -7.01 -10.32 -21.50
C SER A 356 -5.88 -10.60 -20.50
N HIS A 357 -4.75 -11.14 -20.95
CA HIS A 357 -3.56 -11.31 -20.12
C HIS A 357 -2.92 -9.99 -19.66
N LEU A 358 -3.25 -8.87 -20.29
CA LEU A 358 -2.82 -7.55 -19.86
C LEU A 358 -3.77 -6.94 -18.81
N THR A 359 -4.95 -7.51 -18.59
CA THR A 359 -5.87 -7.04 -17.56
C THR A 359 -5.33 -7.33 -16.17
N LEU A 360 -5.24 -6.30 -15.32
CA LEU A 360 -4.86 -6.44 -13.92
C LEU A 360 -6.12 -6.40 -13.06
N THR A 361 -6.50 -7.52 -12.45
CA THR A 361 -7.80 -7.62 -11.77
C THR A 361 -7.78 -7.08 -10.34
N GLY A 362 -6.63 -7.12 -9.68
CA GLY A 362 -6.40 -6.56 -8.34
C GLY A 362 -5.40 -5.40 -8.30
N ASP A 363 -5.00 -4.87 -9.45
CA ASP A 363 -4.06 -3.74 -9.53
C ASP A 363 -4.28 -2.91 -10.80
N ASN A 364 -3.47 -1.86 -11.01
CA ASN A 364 -3.45 -1.04 -12.21
C ASN A 364 -2.02 -0.82 -12.72
N TYR A 365 -1.88 -0.43 -13.98
CA TYR A 365 -0.62 0.09 -14.49
C TYR A 365 -0.46 1.55 -14.05
N GLU A 366 0.67 1.87 -13.44
CA GLU A 366 0.97 3.20 -12.93
C GLU A 366 2.19 3.78 -13.66
N ILE A 367 1.97 4.84 -14.44
CA ILE A 367 2.98 5.54 -15.22
C ILE A 367 3.27 6.88 -14.56
N SER A 368 4.48 7.08 -14.06
CA SER A 368 4.88 8.34 -13.44
C SER A 368 5.32 9.36 -14.50
N LEU A 369 4.85 10.61 -14.38
CA LEU A 369 5.21 11.73 -15.25
C LEU A 369 5.88 12.84 -14.41
N PRO A 370 7.17 12.71 -14.06
CA PRO A 370 7.84 13.61 -13.12
C PRO A 370 7.85 15.07 -13.55
N ALA A 371 8.08 15.33 -14.84
CA ALA A 371 8.12 16.68 -15.41
C ALA A 371 6.80 17.45 -15.26
N ARG A 372 5.68 16.72 -15.11
CA ARG A 372 4.34 17.27 -14.94
C ARG A 372 3.82 17.15 -13.51
N ARG A 373 4.60 16.57 -12.59
CA ARG A 373 4.17 16.20 -11.23
C ARG A 373 2.82 15.45 -11.24
N GLN A 374 2.70 14.50 -12.17
CA GLN A 374 1.49 13.70 -12.38
C GLN A 374 1.81 12.21 -12.38
N LYS A 375 0.81 11.39 -12.10
CA LYS A 375 0.83 9.95 -12.35
C LYS A 375 -0.38 9.60 -13.21
N VAL A 376 -0.18 8.80 -14.26
CA VAL A 376 -1.27 8.20 -15.02
C VAL A 376 -1.49 6.79 -14.50
N VAL A 377 -2.75 6.44 -14.27
CA VAL A 377 -3.18 5.11 -13.88
C VAL A 377 -4.10 4.59 -14.96
N LEU A 378 -3.84 3.40 -15.49
CA LEU A 378 -4.68 2.75 -16.50
C LEU A 378 -4.83 1.27 -16.22
N ASN A 379 -5.91 0.69 -16.76
CA ASN A 379 -6.11 -0.75 -16.81
C ASN A 379 -6.57 -1.16 -18.21
N VAL A 380 -6.49 -2.45 -18.53
CA VAL A 380 -6.77 -2.98 -19.86
C VAL A 380 -8.07 -3.75 -19.83
N CYS A 381 -9.04 -3.31 -20.64
CA CYS A 381 -10.36 -3.95 -20.83
C CYS A 381 -11.19 -4.10 -19.54
N THR A 382 -10.81 -3.36 -18.50
CA THR A 382 -11.57 -3.24 -17.27
C THR A 382 -11.42 -1.82 -16.73
N THR A 383 -12.33 -1.39 -15.86
CA THR A 383 -12.21 -0.13 -15.13
C THR A 383 -11.06 -0.19 -14.12
N LEU A 384 -10.65 0.95 -13.60
CA LEU A 384 -9.58 1.02 -12.60
C LEU A 384 -9.95 0.34 -11.28
N VAL A 385 -8.98 -0.36 -10.71
CA VAL A 385 -9.05 -0.90 -9.35
C VAL A 385 -8.81 0.22 -8.36
N HIS A 386 -9.79 0.51 -7.50
CA HIS A 386 -9.60 1.49 -6.43
C HIS A 386 -8.74 0.87 -5.32
N LYS A 387 -7.72 1.61 -4.90
CA LYS A 387 -6.86 1.27 -3.78
C LYS A 387 -6.38 2.56 -3.11
N LYS A 388 -5.63 2.40 -2.01
CA LYS A 388 -5.10 3.53 -1.26
C LYS A 388 -4.38 4.56 -2.14
N GLY A 389 -4.80 5.82 -2.05
CA GLY A 389 -4.29 6.93 -2.88
C GLY A 389 -4.68 6.90 -4.36
N ILE A 390 -5.49 5.94 -4.81
CA ILE A 390 -6.01 5.81 -6.18
C ILE A 390 -7.54 5.65 -6.12
N THR A 391 -8.23 6.78 -6.06
CA THR A 391 -9.69 6.85 -6.03
C THR A 391 -10.19 7.64 -7.23
N CYS A 392 -9.93 7.15 -8.44
CA CYS A 392 -10.31 7.82 -9.68
C CYS A 392 -11.83 7.89 -9.87
N PRO A 393 -12.33 8.76 -10.78
CA PRO A 393 -13.76 8.81 -11.06
C PRO A 393 -14.30 7.43 -11.47
N PRO A 394 -15.51 7.06 -11.01
CA PRO A 394 -16.13 5.77 -11.33
C PRO A 394 -16.14 5.51 -12.84
N TYR A 395 -16.03 4.24 -13.23
CA TYR A 395 -16.05 3.80 -14.63
C TYR A 395 -14.87 4.26 -15.51
N SER A 396 -13.86 4.92 -14.94
CA SER A 396 -12.62 5.24 -15.64
C SER A 396 -11.84 3.96 -15.96
N ALA A 397 -11.31 3.85 -17.18
CA ALA A 397 -10.30 2.87 -17.57
C ALA A 397 -8.88 3.47 -17.51
N ALA A 398 -8.78 4.80 -17.65
CA ALA A 398 -7.56 5.57 -17.48
C ALA A 398 -7.85 6.89 -16.74
N CYS A 399 -6.91 7.32 -15.91
CA CYS A 399 -7.05 8.45 -15.01
C CYS A 399 -5.70 9.14 -14.76
N VAL A 400 -5.70 10.45 -14.63
CA VAL A 400 -4.56 11.25 -14.18
C VAL A 400 -4.74 11.59 -12.71
N ILE A 401 -3.67 11.38 -11.95
CA ILE A 401 -3.50 11.83 -10.57
C ILE A 401 -2.57 13.04 -10.61
N ASN A 402 -3.10 14.21 -10.28
CA ASN A 402 -2.29 15.41 -10.09
C ASN A 402 -1.67 15.39 -8.69
N LEU A 403 -0.35 15.29 -8.60
CA LEU A 403 0.34 15.15 -7.31
C LEU A 403 0.37 16.46 -6.51
N ASP A 404 0.12 17.60 -7.16
CA ASP A 404 0.09 18.93 -6.54
C ASP A 404 -1.31 19.34 -6.07
N GLU A 405 -2.33 18.61 -6.50
CA GLU A 405 -3.72 18.85 -6.13
C GLU A 405 -4.14 18.01 -4.92
N THR A 406 -4.86 18.67 -4.04
CA THR A 406 -5.10 18.27 -2.66
C THR A 406 -6.57 18.04 -2.41
N ASP A 407 -7.44 18.75 -3.15
CA ASP A 407 -8.86 18.47 -3.20
C ASP A 407 -9.05 17.13 -3.92
N PRO A 408 -9.53 16.07 -3.25
CA PRO A 408 -9.74 14.77 -3.88
C PRO A 408 -10.67 14.86 -5.10
N LYS A 409 -11.56 15.86 -5.18
CA LYS A 409 -12.45 16.06 -6.33
C LYS A 409 -11.73 16.54 -7.59
N LYS A 410 -10.59 17.21 -7.44
CA LYS A 410 -9.81 17.75 -8.56
C LYS A 410 -8.52 16.97 -8.80
N ARG A 411 -8.06 16.25 -7.78
CA ARG A 411 -6.83 15.44 -7.80
C ARG A 411 -6.91 14.33 -8.84
N PHE A 412 -8.09 13.74 -8.99
CA PHE A 412 -8.30 12.63 -9.91
C PHE A 412 -9.15 13.08 -11.10
N GLN A 413 -8.57 13.01 -12.29
CA GLN A 413 -9.23 13.37 -13.54
C GLN A 413 -9.34 12.13 -14.42
N THR A 414 -10.54 11.79 -14.87
CA THR A 414 -10.69 10.72 -15.86
C THR A 414 -10.10 11.17 -17.19
N ILE A 415 -9.33 10.29 -17.83
CA ILE A 415 -8.82 10.50 -19.19
C ILE A 415 -9.34 9.46 -20.19
N GLY A 416 -10.39 8.73 -19.80
CA GLY A 416 -11.07 7.77 -20.66
C GLY A 416 -11.78 6.67 -19.86
N GLY A 417 -13.03 6.38 -20.23
CA GLY A 417 -13.80 5.26 -19.74
C GLY A 417 -13.94 4.14 -20.78
N LEU A 418 -14.54 3.02 -20.38
CA LEU A 418 -14.91 1.95 -21.29
C LEU A 418 -16.19 2.32 -22.05
N THR A 419 -16.06 2.72 -23.30
CA THR A 419 -17.18 3.03 -24.19
C THR A 419 -17.18 2.05 -25.38
N GLY A 420 -17.87 0.92 -25.22
CA GLY A 420 -17.91 -0.14 -26.24
C GLY A 420 -16.63 -0.99 -26.28
N ASP A 421 -16.35 -1.57 -27.46
CA ASP A 421 -15.17 -2.41 -27.67
C ASP A 421 -13.89 -1.54 -27.73
N PRO A 422 -12.99 -1.67 -26.75
CA PRO A 422 -11.86 -0.75 -26.64
C PRO A 422 -10.73 -1.11 -27.61
N VAL A 423 -10.67 -2.36 -28.08
CA VAL A 423 -9.60 -2.87 -28.95
C VAL A 423 -9.98 -2.67 -30.41
N LYS A 424 -9.15 -1.92 -31.15
CA LYS A 424 -9.35 -1.58 -32.57
C LYS A 424 -8.14 -1.97 -33.40
N ILE A 425 -8.40 -2.41 -34.63
CA ILE A 425 -7.37 -2.67 -35.65
C ILE A 425 -7.63 -1.70 -36.80
N ASP A 426 -6.63 -0.89 -37.15
CA ASP A 426 -6.73 0.00 -38.31
C ASP A 426 -6.52 -0.74 -39.64
N ALA A 427 -6.72 -0.05 -40.76
CA ALA A 427 -6.58 -0.62 -42.10
C ALA A 427 -5.15 -1.10 -42.41
N GLN A 428 -4.15 -0.64 -41.66
CA GLN A 428 -2.75 -1.02 -41.76
C GLN A 428 -2.38 -2.18 -40.82
N GLY A 429 -3.35 -2.72 -40.08
CA GLY A 429 -3.16 -3.83 -39.15
C GLY A 429 -2.57 -3.41 -37.80
N LYS A 430 -2.54 -2.10 -37.48
CA LYS A 430 -2.04 -1.60 -36.20
C LYS A 430 -3.10 -1.80 -35.12
N LEU A 431 -2.70 -2.48 -34.06
CA LEU A 431 -3.54 -2.75 -32.91
C LEU A 431 -3.51 -1.55 -31.94
N THR A 432 -4.69 -1.07 -31.56
CA THR A 432 -4.84 0.06 -30.64
C THR A 432 -5.90 -0.24 -29.59
N ILE A 433 -5.71 0.31 -28.39
CA ILE A 433 -6.76 0.37 -27.36
C ILE A 433 -7.18 1.83 -27.24
N SER A 434 -8.48 2.12 -27.35
CA SER A 434 -9.03 3.46 -27.21
C SER A 434 -10.05 3.54 -26.07
N TYR A 435 -9.86 4.50 -25.19
CA TYR A 435 -10.81 4.87 -24.13
C TYR A 435 -11.27 6.32 -24.36
N SER A 436 -12.55 6.60 -24.10
CA SER A 436 -13.10 7.96 -24.22
C SER A 436 -13.96 8.30 -23.02
N SER A 437 -13.94 9.58 -22.65
CA SER A 437 -14.79 10.15 -21.61
C SER A 437 -15.87 11.03 -22.26
N GLU A 438 -16.98 11.22 -21.56
CA GLU A 438 -17.99 12.24 -21.90
C GLU A 438 -17.58 13.64 -21.43
N GLU A 439 -16.55 13.74 -20.58
CA GLU A 439 -16.05 15.00 -20.05
C GLU A 439 -15.26 15.78 -21.11
N VAL A 440 -15.64 17.05 -21.27
CA VAL A 440 -15.00 18.01 -22.18
C VAL A 440 -13.74 18.57 -21.54
N CYS A 441 -12.71 18.80 -22.35
CA CYS A 441 -11.47 19.39 -21.88
C CYS A 441 -11.65 20.79 -21.30
N SER A 442 -10.84 21.09 -20.28
CA SER A 442 -10.71 22.46 -19.77
C SER A 442 -9.95 23.37 -20.75
N SER A 443 -9.04 22.82 -21.56
CA SER A 443 -8.21 23.57 -22.52
C SER A 443 -8.86 23.75 -23.89
N ASP A 444 -9.80 22.88 -24.25
CA ASP A 444 -10.46 22.86 -25.56
C ASP A 444 -11.90 22.36 -25.44
N SER A 445 -12.87 23.28 -25.44
CA SER A 445 -14.28 22.95 -25.29
C SER A 445 -14.86 22.09 -26.42
N SER A 446 -14.11 21.87 -27.51
CA SER A 446 -14.52 21.02 -28.64
C SER A 446 -14.03 19.57 -28.52
N SER A 447 -13.09 19.29 -27.63
CA SER A 447 -12.46 17.98 -27.45
C SER A 447 -12.88 17.32 -26.13
N LYS A 448 -12.94 15.99 -26.12
CA LYS A 448 -13.20 15.19 -24.94
C LYS A 448 -11.93 14.45 -24.52
N TYR A 449 -11.80 14.20 -23.22
CA TYR A 449 -10.68 13.40 -22.73
C TYR A 449 -10.70 11.99 -23.31
N SER A 450 -9.56 11.54 -23.83
CA SER A 450 -9.42 10.18 -24.36
C SER A 450 -8.00 9.66 -24.20
N THR A 451 -7.87 8.34 -24.24
CA THR A 451 -6.60 7.63 -24.13
C THR A 451 -6.46 6.68 -25.31
N ILE A 452 -5.30 6.71 -25.98
CA ILE A 452 -4.97 5.82 -27.09
C ILE A 452 -3.67 5.11 -26.77
N ILE A 453 -3.73 3.78 -26.70
CA ILE A 453 -2.57 2.91 -26.47
C ILE A 453 -2.25 2.19 -27.78
N ASN A 454 -1.09 2.50 -28.36
CA ASN A 454 -0.58 1.83 -29.55
C ASN A 454 0.17 0.56 -29.15
N LEU A 455 -0.34 -0.60 -29.58
CA LEU A 455 0.25 -1.89 -29.27
C LEU A 455 1.18 -2.33 -30.39
N THR A 456 2.36 -2.80 -30.01
CA THR A 456 3.37 -3.34 -30.94
C THR A 456 3.77 -4.75 -30.50
N CYS A 457 3.73 -5.71 -31.42
CA CYS A 457 4.16 -7.08 -31.16
C CYS A 457 5.66 -7.12 -30.88
N ASN A 458 6.02 -7.53 -29.67
CA ASN A 458 7.39 -7.85 -29.28
C ASN A 458 7.37 -9.02 -28.28
N LYS A 459 7.85 -10.19 -28.69
CA LYS A 459 7.80 -11.43 -27.88
C LYS A 459 8.65 -11.36 -26.62
N ASP A 460 9.70 -10.53 -26.63
CA ASP A 460 10.66 -10.41 -25.55
C ASP A 460 10.30 -9.28 -24.57
N ALA A 461 9.31 -8.46 -24.90
CA ALA A 461 8.89 -7.34 -24.06
C ALA A 461 8.23 -7.82 -22.75
N ARG A 462 8.55 -7.12 -21.66
CA ARG A 462 8.04 -7.37 -20.30
C ARG A 462 7.57 -6.09 -19.58
N GLY A 463 7.69 -4.94 -20.22
CA GLY A 463 7.45 -3.62 -19.60
C GLY A 463 5.99 -3.17 -19.63
N PRO A 464 5.62 -2.19 -18.76
CA PRO A 464 4.34 -1.50 -18.82
C PRO A 464 4.26 -0.56 -20.04
N PRO A 465 3.08 0.01 -20.35
CA PRO A 465 2.97 1.04 -21.39
C PRO A 465 3.79 2.28 -21.04
N THR A 466 4.27 2.95 -22.07
CA THR A 466 5.06 4.19 -21.97
C THR A 466 4.24 5.37 -22.47
N PHE A 467 4.22 6.47 -21.71
CA PHE A 467 3.60 7.71 -22.14
C PHE A 467 4.44 8.36 -23.23
N LEU A 468 3.80 8.75 -24.33
CA LEU A 468 4.45 9.44 -25.44
C LEU A 468 4.25 10.95 -25.34
N PHE A 469 3.00 11.38 -25.48
CA PHE A 469 2.62 12.79 -25.46
C PHE A 469 1.12 12.93 -25.21
N GLU A 470 0.70 14.16 -24.97
CA GLU A 470 -0.69 14.58 -24.90
C GLU A 470 -0.91 15.67 -25.93
N GLU A 471 -1.95 15.53 -26.75
CA GLU A 471 -2.39 16.55 -27.71
C GLU A 471 -3.91 16.68 -27.61
N SER A 472 -4.42 17.89 -27.41
CA SER A 472 -5.87 18.17 -27.30
C SER A 472 -6.61 17.21 -26.35
N CYS A 473 -6.00 16.92 -25.19
CA CYS A 473 -6.48 15.97 -24.16
C CYS A 473 -6.59 14.51 -24.60
N VAL A 474 -5.96 14.15 -25.71
CA VAL A 474 -5.75 12.77 -26.12
C VAL A 474 -4.40 12.33 -25.58
N TYR A 475 -4.42 11.35 -24.68
CA TYR A 475 -3.22 10.80 -24.06
C TYR A 475 -2.72 9.62 -24.88
N HIS A 476 -1.53 9.74 -25.45
CA HIS A 476 -0.95 8.72 -26.31
C HIS A 476 0.08 7.89 -25.57
N PHE A 477 -0.06 6.58 -25.66
CA PHE A 477 0.86 5.59 -25.12
C PHE A 477 1.39 4.67 -26.21
N ALA A 478 2.60 4.16 -26.02
CA ALA A 478 3.15 3.02 -26.76
C ALA A 478 3.36 1.85 -25.81
N TRP A 479 3.00 0.65 -26.26
CA TRP A 479 3.21 -0.56 -25.50
C TRP A 479 3.68 -1.70 -26.39
N GLU A 480 4.93 -2.09 -26.18
CA GLU A 480 5.50 -3.31 -26.72
C GLU A 480 5.13 -4.50 -25.83
N THR A 481 4.50 -5.52 -26.41
CA THR A 481 4.02 -6.67 -25.64
C THR A 481 3.89 -7.93 -26.49
N PRO A 482 4.15 -9.12 -25.94
CA PRO A 482 3.94 -10.39 -26.64
C PRO A 482 2.47 -10.62 -27.01
N TYR A 483 1.54 -10.05 -26.24
CA TYR A 483 0.09 -10.23 -26.46
C TYR A 483 -0.44 -9.44 -27.66
N ALA A 484 0.34 -8.49 -28.19
CA ALA A 484 0.02 -7.80 -29.44
C ALA A 484 0.43 -8.62 -30.69
N CYS A 485 1.09 -9.77 -30.51
CA CYS A 485 1.39 -10.68 -31.60
C CYS A 485 0.16 -11.51 -31.94
N ALA A 486 -0.16 -11.63 -33.22
CA ALA A 486 -1.30 -12.43 -33.67
C ALA A 486 -1.16 -13.89 -33.25
N ASP A 487 -2.21 -14.43 -32.63
CA ASP A 487 -2.38 -15.84 -32.30
C ASP A 487 -2.78 -16.60 -33.57
N ASN A 488 -1.81 -16.76 -34.47
CA ASN A 488 -2.00 -17.42 -35.77
C ASN A 488 -1.84 -18.94 -35.69
N GLU A 489 -1.57 -19.51 -34.51
CA GLU A 489 -1.33 -20.95 -34.36
C GLU A 489 -2.44 -21.58 -33.51
N GLN A 490 -3.30 -22.36 -34.17
CA GLN A 490 -4.06 -23.41 -33.49
C GLN A 490 -3.06 -24.26 -32.68
N PRO A 491 -3.32 -24.56 -31.39
CA PRO A 491 -2.43 -25.42 -30.63
C PRO A 491 -2.21 -26.71 -31.40
N LYS A 492 -0.98 -26.95 -31.89
CA LYS A 492 -0.63 -28.23 -32.51
C LYS A 492 -0.96 -29.30 -31.48
N PRO A 493 -1.86 -30.27 -31.78
CA PRO A 493 -2.16 -31.34 -30.85
C PRO A 493 -0.82 -32.01 -30.47
N PRO A 494 -0.58 -32.27 -29.17
CA PRO A 494 0.69 -32.82 -28.74
C PRO A 494 1.03 -34.10 -29.50
N ALA A 495 2.32 -34.29 -29.77
CA ALA A 495 2.85 -35.58 -30.21
C ALA A 495 2.85 -36.56 -29.01
N GLY A 496 1.65 -36.99 -28.57
CA GLY A 496 1.46 -38.09 -27.63
C GLY A 496 1.87 -37.88 -26.16
N ASP A 497 2.56 -36.79 -25.81
CA ASP A 497 2.83 -36.41 -24.43
C ASP A 497 1.75 -35.42 -23.93
N CYS A 498 1.32 -35.50 -22.67
CA CYS A 498 0.31 -34.58 -22.12
C CYS A 498 0.88 -33.18 -21.87
N THR A 499 1.77 -32.71 -22.75
CA THR A 499 2.47 -31.43 -22.63
C THR A 499 2.05 -30.50 -23.77
N VAL A 500 1.81 -29.24 -23.43
CA VAL A 500 1.52 -28.19 -24.42
C VAL A 500 2.38 -26.98 -24.10
N THR A 501 2.99 -26.39 -25.12
CA THR A 501 3.74 -25.14 -24.97
C THR A 501 2.91 -24.02 -25.57
N ASN A 502 2.65 -22.97 -24.80
CA ASN A 502 1.99 -21.78 -25.29
C ASN A 502 2.93 -21.08 -26.30
N PRO A 503 2.52 -20.95 -27.58
CA PRO A 503 3.40 -20.42 -28.64
C PRO A 503 3.67 -18.91 -28.51
N LEU A 504 2.86 -18.18 -27.75
CA LEU A 504 2.99 -16.74 -27.51
C LEU A 504 3.93 -16.43 -26.35
N THR A 505 3.81 -17.17 -25.24
CA THR A 505 4.57 -16.91 -24.00
C THR A 505 5.78 -17.83 -23.82
N GLY A 506 5.83 -18.96 -24.55
CA GLY A 506 6.81 -20.02 -24.35
C GLY A 506 6.57 -20.86 -23.09
N ALA A 507 5.48 -20.62 -22.34
CA ALA A 507 5.16 -21.37 -21.14
C ALA A 507 4.81 -22.83 -21.47
N LYS A 508 5.46 -23.78 -20.80
CA LYS A 508 5.19 -25.22 -20.95
C LYS A 508 4.25 -25.70 -19.85
N PHE A 509 3.12 -26.26 -20.24
CA PHE A 509 2.13 -26.87 -19.36
C PHE A 509 2.22 -28.40 -19.49
N ASP A 510 2.50 -29.07 -18.37
CA ASP A 510 2.56 -30.54 -18.31
C ASP A 510 1.42 -31.07 -17.44
N LEU A 511 0.47 -31.75 -18.07
CA LEU A 511 -0.69 -32.37 -17.44
C LEU A 511 -0.46 -33.86 -17.12
N SER A 512 0.74 -34.40 -17.38
CA SER A 512 1.04 -35.83 -17.16
C SER A 512 0.82 -36.26 -15.71
N ARG A 513 0.98 -35.35 -14.75
CA ARG A 513 0.70 -35.58 -13.31
C ARG A 513 -0.77 -35.92 -13.02
N TRP A 514 -1.69 -35.55 -13.91
CA TRP A 514 -3.11 -35.83 -13.80
C TRP A 514 -3.51 -37.06 -14.61
N ARG A 515 -2.56 -37.83 -15.16
CA ARG A 515 -2.87 -39.09 -15.84
C ARG A 515 -3.12 -40.17 -14.79
N THR A 516 -4.31 -40.77 -14.79
CA THR A 516 -4.63 -41.91 -13.93
C THR A 516 -5.08 -43.09 -14.78
N GLU A 517 -4.63 -44.30 -14.47
CA GLU A 517 -5.06 -45.50 -15.21
C GLU A 517 -6.56 -45.80 -14.99
N GLN A 518 -7.11 -45.34 -13.86
CA GLN A 518 -8.51 -45.57 -13.52
C GLN A 518 -9.44 -44.47 -14.04
N GLY A 519 -8.94 -43.37 -14.62
CA GLY A 519 -9.76 -42.22 -15.00
C GLY A 519 -10.37 -41.51 -13.78
N TYR A 520 -11.05 -40.39 -14.01
CA TYR A 520 -11.71 -39.62 -12.96
C TYR A 520 -13.22 -39.84 -13.00
N MET A 521 -13.80 -40.20 -11.85
CA MET A 521 -15.26 -40.29 -11.72
C MET A 521 -15.84 -38.93 -11.34
N VAL A 522 -16.74 -38.40 -12.15
CA VAL A 522 -17.42 -37.11 -11.92
C VAL A 522 -18.93 -37.33 -11.95
N GLU A 523 -19.64 -36.80 -10.96
CA GLU A 523 -21.11 -36.86 -10.92
C GLU A 523 -21.69 -35.58 -11.54
N GLY A 524 -22.54 -35.74 -12.55
CA GLY A 524 -23.24 -34.65 -13.20
C GLY A 524 -24.42 -34.15 -12.38
N TRP A 525 -24.88 -32.94 -12.72
CA TRP A 525 -26.03 -32.27 -12.10
C TRP A 525 -27.36 -33.05 -12.17
N ASN A 526 -27.45 -34.05 -13.06
CA ASN A 526 -28.57 -34.98 -13.20
C ASN A 526 -28.39 -36.30 -12.41
N GLY A 527 -27.34 -36.42 -11.59
CA GLY A 527 -26.97 -37.64 -10.85
C GLY A 527 -26.29 -38.71 -11.70
N ALA A 528 -26.02 -38.47 -12.99
CA ALA A 528 -25.28 -39.40 -13.82
C ALA A 528 -23.78 -39.37 -13.48
N LYS A 529 -23.12 -40.53 -13.45
CA LYS A 529 -21.67 -40.63 -13.20
C LYS A 529 -20.91 -40.78 -14.52
N TYR A 530 -19.93 -39.91 -14.74
CA TYR A 530 -19.06 -39.86 -15.90
C TYR A 530 -17.67 -40.31 -15.50
N ARG A 531 -17.01 -41.11 -16.36
CA ARG A 531 -15.61 -41.48 -16.22
C ARG A 531 -14.83 -40.72 -17.29
N LEU A 532 -13.95 -39.82 -16.85
CA LEU A 532 -13.10 -38.96 -17.67
C LEU A 532 -11.70 -39.54 -17.83
#